data_AF-A0A3P7Y233-F1
#
_entry.id   AF-A0A3P7Y233-F1
#
_cell.length_a   1.000
_cell.length_b   1.000
_cell.length_c   1.000
_cell.angle_alpha   90.00
_cell.angle_beta   90.00
_cell.angle_gamma   90.00
#
_symmetry.space_group_name_H-M   'P 1'
#
loop_
_entity.id
_entity.type
_entity.pdbx_description
1 polymer ?
#
loop_
_entity_poly.entity_id
_entity_poly.type
_entity_poly.pdbx_seq_one_letter_code
_entity_poly.pdbx_strand_id
1 'polypeptide(L)'
;MAFSCSVGEKTFKDVVPSAIETIGHLRFDTVFSLARLISIHEHERSQERKRLLMMDPRHVFITLSGVRKAFLFFKKCCDHVFHSLATHDGSFLALPHDGGTGLPVDQLNEANNEGVRYAKANNWDDVENDEEPLKPLVILPDSFSLVDAFFKVQPNVHRRMYRDLGEIASILERSESSCCVLVGPTSDISIPKKEWCRLASVLAAAARNGTKILAVAPPRGDKAYERNRIDMNEAL
;
A
#
# COMPACT_ATOMS: atom_id res chain seq x y z
N MET A 1 37.78 8.99 15.57
CA MET A 1 36.72 7.96 15.62
C MET A 1 36.42 7.56 14.18
N ALA A 2 36.36 6.27 13.87
CA ALA A 2 35.86 5.81 12.58
C ALA A 2 34.34 5.83 12.64
N PHE A 3 33.70 6.63 11.79
CA PHE A 3 32.26 6.62 11.61
C PHE A 3 31.85 5.31 10.95
N SER A 4 30.88 4.60 11.53
CA SER A 4 30.38 3.35 10.96
C SER A 4 29.27 3.64 9.95
N CYS A 5 29.25 2.87 8.86
CA CYS A 5 28.17 2.91 7.89
C CYS A 5 27.91 1.47 7.42
N SER A 6 26.75 0.94 7.80
CA SER A 6 26.34 -0.44 7.46
C SER A 6 25.38 -0.48 6.27
N VAL A 7 25.03 0.67 5.67
CA VAL A 7 24.04 0.76 4.58
C VAL A 7 24.38 -0.15 3.40
N GLY A 8 25.66 -0.22 3.01
CA GLY A 8 26.10 -1.05 1.89
C GLY A 8 25.93 -2.57 2.12
N GLU A 9 25.74 -2.99 3.36
CA GLU A 9 25.48 -4.39 3.74
C GLU A 9 23.98 -4.68 3.84
N LYS A 10 23.13 -3.64 3.78
CA LYS A 10 21.67 -3.78 3.87
C LYS A 10 21.06 -4.13 2.52
N THR A 11 19.95 -4.82 2.61
CA THR A 11 19.08 -5.22 1.52
C THR A 11 17.69 -4.66 1.75
N PHE A 12 16.85 -4.65 0.72
CA PHE A 12 15.48 -4.17 0.86
C PHE A 12 14.67 -4.97 1.90
N LYS A 13 15.01 -6.25 2.12
CA LYS A 13 14.44 -7.10 3.18
C LYS A 13 14.72 -6.55 4.59
N ASP A 14 15.85 -5.89 4.80
CA ASP A 14 16.19 -5.25 6.09
C ASP A 14 15.35 -4.01 6.37
N VAL A 15 14.77 -3.41 5.32
CA VAL A 15 13.89 -2.24 5.41
C VAL A 15 12.43 -2.68 5.49
N VAL A 16 12.06 -3.68 4.69
CA VAL A 16 10.70 -4.23 4.61
C VAL A 16 10.78 -5.76 4.77
N PRO A 17 10.70 -6.28 6.01
CA PRO A 17 10.83 -7.72 6.28
C PRO A 17 9.78 -8.59 5.56
N SER A 18 8.59 -8.01 5.29
CA SER A 18 7.49 -8.66 4.57
C SER A 18 7.71 -8.75 3.05
N ALA A 19 8.75 -8.11 2.51
CA ALA A 19 9.02 -8.13 1.08
C ALA A 19 9.28 -9.55 0.57
N ILE A 20 8.75 -9.88 -0.61
CA ILE A 20 8.99 -11.18 -1.24
C ILE A 20 10.48 -11.35 -1.57
N GLU A 21 10.97 -12.60 -1.56
CA GLU A 21 12.40 -12.91 -1.64
C GLU A 21 13.10 -12.28 -2.86
N THR A 22 12.45 -12.31 -4.02
CA THR A 22 12.98 -11.73 -5.26
C THR A 22 13.32 -10.24 -5.18
N ILE A 23 12.48 -9.43 -4.52
CA ILE A 23 12.75 -7.99 -4.33
C ILE A 23 13.48 -7.70 -3.02
N GLY A 24 13.41 -8.62 -2.05
CA GLY A 24 14.05 -8.47 -0.74
C GLY A 24 15.58 -8.38 -0.85
N HIS A 25 16.18 -9.07 -1.82
CA HIS A 25 17.63 -9.03 -2.04
C HIS A 25 18.13 -7.79 -2.80
N LEU A 26 17.23 -6.88 -3.21
CA LEU A 26 17.63 -5.65 -3.89
C LEU A 26 18.52 -4.82 -2.97
N ARG A 27 19.62 -4.32 -3.52
CA ARG A 27 20.53 -3.41 -2.85
C ARG A 27 20.19 -1.98 -3.18
N PHE A 28 20.60 -1.09 -2.28
CA PHE A 28 20.52 0.35 -2.44
C PHE A 28 21.78 0.97 -1.84
N ASP A 29 22.20 2.06 -2.43
CA ASP A 29 23.46 2.75 -2.18
C ASP A 29 23.26 4.23 -1.83
N THR A 30 22.09 4.78 -2.14
CA THR A 30 21.73 6.16 -1.89
C THR A 30 20.35 6.25 -1.25
N VAL A 31 20.10 7.36 -0.56
CA VAL A 31 18.79 7.64 0.05
C VAL A 31 17.69 7.61 -1.01
N PHE A 32 17.96 8.15 -2.20
CA PHE A 32 16.97 8.20 -3.28
C PHE A 32 16.78 6.85 -3.98
N SER A 33 17.81 6.01 -4.09
CA SER A 33 17.61 4.64 -4.60
C SER A 33 16.76 3.82 -3.65
N LEU A 34 16.94 3.97 -2.32
CA LEU A 34 16.04 3.35 -1.34
C LEU A 34 14.63 3.96 -1.37
N ALA A 35 14.51 5.30 -1.40
CA ALA A 35 13.22 5.99 -1.43
C ALA A 35 12.36 5.54 -2.62
N ARG A 36 13.01 5.31 -3.77
CA ARG A 36 12.38 4.75 -4.98
C ARG A 36 11.82 3.36 -4.73
N LEU A 37 12.63 2.46 -4.16
CA LEU A 37 12.20 1.09 -3.85
C LEU A 37 11.01 1.07 -2.86
N ILE A 38 11.08 1.87 -1.79
CA ILE A 38 9.98 1.99 -0.81
C ILE A 38 8.72 2.55 -1.50
N SER A 39 8.87 3.62 -2.29
CA SER A 39 7.74 4.27 -2.97
C SER A 39 7.01 3.31 -3.90
N ILE A 40 7.75 2.56 -4.73
CA ILE A 40 7.18 1.54 -5.61
C ILE A 40 6.54 0.42 -4.78
N HIS A 41 7.20 -0.04 -3.72
CA HIS A 41 6.69 -1.12 -2.88
C HIS A 41 5.35 -0.76 -2.20
N GLU A 42 5.21 0.48 -1.74
CA GLU A 42 3.99 0.96 -1.08
C GLU A 42 2.87 1.26 -2.08
N HIS A 43 3.18 1.81 -3.26
CA HIS A 43 2.17 2.27 -4.21
C HIS A 43 1.69 1.18 -5.17
N GLU A 44 2.58 0.28 -5.60
CA GLU A 44 2.20 -0.77 -6.56
C GLU A 44 1.57 -1.96 -5.84
N ARG A 45 0.34 -2.30 -6.22
CA ARG A 45 -0.41 -3.37 -5.57
C ARG A 45 -0.18 -4.73 -6.22
N SER A 46 0.01 -4.75 -7.54
CA SER A 46 0.34 -5.97 -8.27
C SER A 46 1.75 -6.42 -7.92
N GLN A 47 1.90 -7.63 -7.37
CA GLN A 47 3.21 -8.17 -7.00
C GLN A 47 4.14 -8.32 -8.21
N GLU A 48 3.59 -8.70 -9.35
CA GLU A 48 4.35 -8.85 -10.59
C GLU A 48 4.84 -7.51 -11.12
N ARG A 49 3.95 -6.51 -11.18
CA ARG A 49 4.32 -5.16 -11.61
C ARG A 49 5.30 -4.51 -10.64
N LYS A 50 5.08 -4.68 -9.34
CA LYS A 50 6.01 -4.23 -8.28
C LYS A 50 7.40 -4.79 -8.52
N ARG A 51 7.51 -6.11 -8.74
CA ARG A 51 8.78 -6.75 -9.06
C ARG A 51 9.44 -6.13 -10.30
N LEU A 52 8.69 -5.97 -11.39
CA LEU A 52 9.22 -5.41 -12.64
C LEU A 52 9.72 -3.97 -12.45
N LEU A 53 8.92 -3.11 -11.81
CA LEU A 53 9.26 -1.70 -11.58
C LEU A 53 10.45 -1.52 -10.63
N MET A 54 10.54 -2.33 -9.57
CA MET A 54 11.66 -2.26 -8.63
C MET A 54 12.98 -2.75 -9.26
N MET A 55 12.91 -3.75 -10.15
CA MET A 55 14.07 -4.29 -10.87
C MET A 55 14.58 -3.38 -11.99
N ASP A 56 13.73 -2.50 -12.55
CA ASP A 56 14.14 -1.52 -13.55
C ASP A 56 14.71 -0.27 -12.88
N PRO A 57 16.02 -0.02 -12.87
CA PRO A 57 16.60 1.17 -12.24
C PRO A 57 16.21 2.48 -12.94
N ARG A 58 15.71 2.43 -14.17
CA ARG A 58 15.29 3.62 -14.94
C ARG A 58 13.87 4.07 -14.60
N HIS A 59 13.10 3.25 -13.90
CA HIS A 59 11.80 3.65 -13.43
C HIS A 59 11.95 4.65 -12.27
N VAL A 60 11.78 5.93 -12.58
CA VAL A 60 11.89 7.04 -11.64
C VAL A 60 10.53 7.29 -11.00
N PHE A 61 10.38 6.86 -9.75
CA PHE A 61 9.18 7.10 -8.95
C PHE A 61 9.55 7.22 -7.48
N ILE A 62 9.32 8.40 -6.89
CA ILE A 62 9.49 8.64 -5.45
C ILE A 62 8.25 9.30 -4.90
N THR A 63 7.99 9.05 -3.62
CA THR A 63 6.90 9.65 -2.85
C THR A 63 7.46 10.24 -1.57
N LEU A 64 6.75 11.19 -0.98
CA LEU A 64 7.19 11.82 0.27
C LEU A 64 7.34 10.80 1.41
N SER A 65 6.43 9.82 1.48
CA SER A 65 6.51 8.69 2.41
C SER A 65 7.82 7.92 2.24
N GLY A 66 8.11 7.48 1.01
CA GLY A 66 9.32 6.72 0.70
C GLY A 66 10.60 7.49 1.01
N VAL A 67 10.64 8.80 0.72
CA VAL A 67 11.77 9.67 1.05
C VAL A 67 11.98 9.77 2.56
N ARG A 68 10.92 10.07 3.32
CA ARG A 68 10.97 10.16 4.79
C ARG A 68 11.49 8.86 5.42
N LYS A 69 10.95 7.71 5.00
CA LYS A 69 11.37 6.38 5.47
C LYS A 69 12.84 6.10 5.10
N ALA A 70 13.25 6.40 3.87
CA ALA A 70 14.64 6.20 3.44
C ALA A 70 15.63 7.03 4.27
N PHE A 71 15.33 8.31 4.54
CA PHE A 71 16.18 9.15 5.38
C PHE A 71 16.28 8.63 6.82
N LEU A 72 15.18 8.16 7.40
CA LEU A 72 15.19 7.55 8.73
C LEU A 72 16.02 6.26 8.79
N PHE A 73 15.88 5.39 7.78
CA PHE A 73 16.68 4.17 7.71
C PHE A 73 18.18 4.49 7.57
N PHE A 74 18.54 5.45 6.71
CA PHE A 74 19.94 5.90 6.57
C PHE A 74 20.46 6.54 7.86
N LYS A 75 19.66 7.35 8.55
CA LYS A 75 19.99 7.91 9.87
C LYS A 75 20.29 6.80 10.89
N LYS A 76 19.53 5.70 10.87
CA LYS A 76 19.74 4.54 11.76
C LYS A 76 21.01 3.76 11.41
N CYS A 77 21.33 3.60 10.14
CA CYS A 77 22.39 2.68 9.69
C CYS A 77 23.73 3.34 9.34
N CYS A 78 23.81 4.67 9.31
CA CYS A 78 25.00 5.43 8.94
C CYS A 78 25.28 6.59 9.90
N ASP A 79 26.39 6.49 10.66
CA ASP A 79 26.79 7.52 11.63
C ASP A 79 27.09 8.86 10.95
N HIS A 80 27.56 8.84 9.70
CA HIS A 80 27.77 10.08 8.93
C HIS A 80 26.46 10.83 8.71
N VAL A 81 25.39 10.12 8.34
CA VAL A 81 24.07 10.72 8.12
C VAL A 81 23.48 11.18 9.45
N PHE A 82 23.57 10.35 10.49
CA PHE A 82 23.14 10.72 11.84
C PHE A 82 23.82 12.01 12.32
N HIS A 83 25.15 12.08 12.24
CA HIS A 83 25.91 13.24 12.68
C HIS A 83 25.62 14.48 11.81
N SER A 84 25.53 14.31 10.49
CA SER A 84 25.16 15.39 9.57
C SER A 84 23.79 15.98 9.93
N LEU A 85 22.79 15.14 10.19
CA LEU A 85 21.45 15.58 10.61
C LEU A 85 21.46 16.26 11.98
N ALA A 86 22.23 15.75 12.94
CA ALA A 86 22.34 16.30 14.28
C ALA A 86 23.00 17.68 14.30
N THR A 87 23.96 17.92 13.41
CA THR A 87 24.70 19.20 13.31
C THR A 87 24.09 20.19 12.33
N HIS A 88 23.17 19.72 11.46
CA HIS A 88 22.51 20.57 10.50
C HIS A 88 21.71 21.68 11.19
N ASP A 89 21.90 22.93 10.79
CA ASP A 89 21.24 24.11 11.38
C ASP A 89 19.77 24.28 10.94
N GLY A 90 19.35 23.56 9.91
CA GLY A 90 18.00 23.66 9.34
C GLY A 90 17.91 24.57 8.12
N SER A 91 19.04 25.08 7.64
CA SER A 91 19.12 25.82 6.38
C SER A 91 18.68 24.97 5.19
N PHE A 92 18.29 25.63 4.09
CA PHE A 92 17.84 24.93 2.90
C PHE A 92 19.04 24.37 2.12
N LEU A 93 18.98 23.09 1.76
CA LEU A 93 19.99 22.42 0.95
C LEU A 93 19.60 22.48 -0.53
N ALA A 94 20.52 22.96 -1.37
CA ALA A 94 20.37 22.93 -2.82
C ALA A 94 21.37 21.96 -3.43
N LEU A 95 20.87 20.87 -4.01
CA LEU A 95 21.63 19.91 -4.78
C LEU A 95 22.00 20.54 -6.12
N PRO A 96 23.28 20.48 -6.54
CA PRO A 96 23.74 21.11 -7.79
C PRO A 96 23.36 20.32 -9.04
N HIS A 97 22.97 19.04 -8.89
CA HIS A 97 22.60 18.13 -9.96
C HIS A 97 21.70 17.01 -9.42
N ASP A 98 21.06 16.26 -10.32
CA ASP A 98 20.13 15.18 -10.01
C ASP A 98 20.82 13.91 -9.47
N GLY A 99 22.15 13.82 -9.57
CA GLY A 99 22.92 12.68 -9.09
C GLY A 99 22.61 11.36 -9.82
N GLY A 100 22.10 11.44 -11.07
CA GLY A 100 21.68 10.26 -11.83
C GLY A 100 20.37 9.64 -11.38
N THR A 101 19.58 10.33 -10.55
CA THR A 101 18.24 9.88 -10.16
C THR A 101 17.22 10.00 -11.28
N GLY A 102 17.47 10.85 -12.29
CA GLY A 102 16.53 11.15 -13.37
C GLY A 102 15.34 12.01 -12.94
N LEU A 103 15.32 12.51 -11.69
CA LEU A 103 14.34 13.46 -11.20
C LEU A 103 14.75 14.90 -11.52
N PRO A 104 13.79 15.81 -11.79
CA PRO A 104 14.09 17.23 -11.86
C PRO A 104 14.73 17.72 -10.56
N VAL A 105 15.81 18.51 -10.67
CA VAL A 105 16.59 18.99 -9.52
C VAL A 105 15.74 19.72 -8.49
N ASP A 106 14.74 20.49 -8.92
CA ASP A 106 13.84 21.20 -8.02
C ASP A 106 12.99 20.25 -7.15
N GLN A 107 12.46 19.18 -7.75
CA GLN A 107 11.71 18.15 -7.02
C GLN A 107 12.63 17.37 -6.07
N LEU A 108 13.87 17.12 -6.50
CA LEU A 108 14.87 16.45 -5.67
C LEU A 108 15.25 17.31 -4.47
N ASN A 109 15.38 18.62 -4.65
CA ASN A 109 15.64 19.58 -3.57
C ASN A 109 14.49 19.61 -2.56
N GLU A 110 13.24 19.67 -3.04
CA GLU A 110 12.07 19.61 -2.16
C GLU A 110 12.04 18.31 -1.34
N ALA A 111 12.19 17.17 -2.01
CA ALA A 111 12.24 15.86 -1.36
C ALA A 111 13.40 15.74 -0.36
N ASN A 112 14.60 16.20 -0.72
CA ASN A 112 15.78 16.16 0.13
C ASN A 112 15.56 16.96 1.43
N ASN A 113 15.08 18.21 1.30
CA ASN A 113 14.87 19.08 2.45
C ASN A 113 13.76 18.56 3.36
N GLU A 114 12.69 18.00 2.78
CA GLU A 114 11.64 17.35 3.57
C GLU A 114 12.16 16.12 4.31
N GLY A 115 12.95 15.27 3.64
CA GLY A 115 13.57 14.11 4.24
C GLY A 115 14.49 14.46 5.42
N VAL A 116 15.34 15.49 5.25
CA VAL A 116 16.19 16.02 6.33
C VAL A 116 15.36 16.55 7.49
N ARG A 117 14.37 17.39 7.21
CA ARG A 117 13.48 17.97 8.24
C ARG A 117 12.78 16.88 9.04
N TYR A 118 12.21 15.88 8.36
CA TYR A 118 11.50 14.79 8.99
C TYR A 118 12.43 13.89 9.81
N ALA A 119 13.59 13.50 9.27
CA ALA A 119 14.52 12.62 9.97
C ALA A 119 15.21 13.27 11.17
N LYS A 120 15.35 14.61 11.20
CA LYS A 120 15.79 15.32 12.40
C LYS A 120 14.82 15.16 13.56
N ALA A 121 13.51 15.14 13.28
CA ALA A 121 12.46 15.12 14.30
C ALA A 121 11.99 13.71 14.70
N ASN A 122 12.31 12.67 13.91
CA ASN A 122 11.77 11.32 14.07
C ASN A 122 12.88 10.26 14.09
N ASN A 123 12.57 9.04 14.55
CA ASN A 123 13.46 7.88 14.49
C ASN A 123 12.82 6.73 13.71
N TRP A 124 13.66 5.87 13.13
CA TRP A 124 13.18 4.72 12.35
C TRP A 124 12.30 3.77 13.16
N ASP A 125 12.69 3.49 14.41
CA ASP A 125 12.01 2.52 15.27
C ASP A 125 10.59 2.96 15.68
N ASP A 126 10.29 4.26 15.57
CA ASP A 126 8.96 4.82 15.84
C ASP A 126 8.00 4.62 14.65
N VAL A 127 8.52 4.50 13.42
CA VAL A 127 7.71 4.43 12.18
C VAL A 127 7.17 3.03 11.90
N GLU A 128 7.81 1.97 12.41
CA GLU A 128 7.27 0.60 12.32
C GLU A 128 5.91 0.46 13.03
N ASN A 129 5.60 1.36 13.99
CA ASN A 129 4.31 1.40 14.69
C ASN A 129 3.28 2.31 14.02
N ASP A 130 3.69 3.08 13.01
CA ASP A 130 2.90 4.16 12.38
C ASP A 130 2.45 3.81 10.95
N GLU A 131 2.54 2.54 10.55
CA GLU A 131 1.78 2.05 9.40
C GLU A 131 0.29 2.27 9.70
N GLU A 132 -0.27 3.38 9.20
CA GLU A 132 -1.70 3.66 9.30
C GLU A 132 -2.45 2.40 8.86
N PRO A 133 -3.17 1.72 9.76
CA PRO A 133 -3.70 0.40 9.47
C PRO A 133 -4.59 0.52 8.24
N LEU A 134 -4.19 -0.18 7.18
CA LEU A 134 -4.87 -0.21 5.89
C LEU A 134 -6.38 -0.25 6.12
N LYS A 135 -7.08 0.85 5.85
CA LYS A 135 -8.50 0.99 6.18
C LYS A 135 -9.28 -0.04 5.37
N PRO A 136 -9.78 -1.15 5.96
CA PRO A 136 -10.46 -2.17 5.17
C PRO A 136 -11.71 -1.56 4.53
N LEU A 137 -11.90 -1.90 3.25
CA LEU A 137 -13.13 -1.60 2.54
C LEU A 137 -14.15 -2.68 2.88
N VAL A 138 -15.36 -2.28 3.26
CA VAL A 138 -16.50 -3.18 3.46
C VAL A 138 -17.55 -2.83 2.42
N ILE A 139 -17.80 -3.76 1.51
CA ILE A 139 -18.80 -3.66 0.45
C ILE A 139 -20.06 -4.40 0.90
N LEU A 140 -21.15 -3.66 1.06
CA LEU A 140 -22.43 -4.15 1.61
C LEU A 140 -23.55 -4.02 0.57
N PRO A 141 -24.54 -4.92 0.51
CA PRO A 141 -25.73 -4.66 -0.27
C PRO A 141 -26.54 -3.52 0.34
N ASP A 142 -27.28 -2.78 -0.49
CA ASP A 142 -28.12 -1.62 -0.11
C ASP A 142 -29.13 -1.89 1.01
N SER A 143 -29.53 -3.15 1.19
CA SER A 143 -30.32 -3.63 2.33
C SER A 143 -29.69 -3.36 3.71
N PHE A 144 -28.38 -3.10 3.76
CA PHE A 144 -27.66 -2.63 4.95
C PHE A 144 -27.62 -1.10 5.07
N SER A 145 -28.49 -0.37 4.37
CA SER A 145 -28.57 1.10 4.42
C SER A 145 -28.66 1.69 5.84
N LEU A 146 -29.21 0.93 6.80
CA LEU A 146 -29.31 1.34 8.20
C LEU A 146 -28.10 0.96 9.06
N VAL A 147 -27.02 0.41 8.49
CA VAL A 147 -25.86 -0.07 9.26
C VAL A 147 -25.24 1.02 10.12
N ASP A 148 -25.19 2.26 9.64
CA ASP A 148 -24.61 3.38 10.40
C ASP A 148 -25.52 3.87 11.53
N ALA A 149 -26.82 3.55 11.48
CA ALA A 149 -27.76 3.84 12.56
C ALA A 149 -27.62 2.85 13.73
N PHE A 150 -27.21 1.60 13.45
CA PHE A 150 -27.11 0.53 14.46
C PHE A 150 -25.67 0.23 14.90
N PHE A 151 -24.68 0.52 14.06
CA PHE A 151 -23.27 0.25 14.32
C PHE A 151 -22.48 1.55 14.32
N LYS A 152 -21.70 1.75 15.39
CA LYS A 152 -20.76 2.88 15.46
C LYS A 152 -19.88 2.91 14.21
N VAL A 153 -19.79 4.09 13.60
CA VAL A 153 -18.85 4.35 12.51
C VAL A 153 -17.45 4.18 13.07
N GLN A 154 -16.68 3.29 12.44
CA GLN A 154 -15.27 3.11 12.78
C GLN A 154 -14.47 4.02 11.85
N PRO A 155 -13.63 4.94 12.37
CA PRO A 155 -12.91 5.92 11.54
C PRO A 155 -11.93 5.26 10.57
N ASN A 156 -11.54 4.01 10.85
CA ASN A 156 -10.58 3.26 10.06
C ASN A 156 -11.25 2.25 9.11
N VAL A 157 -12.57 2.30 8.89
CA VAL A 157 -13.27 1.37 7.99
C VAL A 157 -14.06 2.14 6.94
N HIS A 158 -13.77 1.90 5.66
CA HIS A 158 -14.56 2.48 4.59
C HIS A 158 -15.71 1.56 4.23
N ARG A 159 -16.94 2.04 4.36
CA ARG A 159 -18.14 1.29 3.95
C ARG A 159 -18.62 1.82 2.61
N ARG A 160 -18.96 0.91 1.69
CA ARG A 160 -19.61 1.21 0.41
C ARG A 160 -20.78 0.28 0.21
N MET A 161 -21.86 0.81 -0.33
CA MET A 161 -23.05 0.04 -0.63
C MET A 161 -23.14 -0.23 -2.13
N TYR A 162 -23.68 -1.39 -2.51
CA TYR A 162 -24.00 -1.73 -3.89
C TYR A 162 -25.47 -2.15 -4.00
N ARG A 163 -26.07 -1.86 -5.17
CA ARG A 163 -27.44 -2.29 -5.51
C ARG A 163 -27.45 -3.52 -6.41
N ASP A 164 -26.45 -3.64 -7.27
CA ASP A 164 -26.24 -4.78 -8.16
C ASP A 164 -24.77 -5.21 -8.19
N LEU A 165 -24.50 -6.43 -8.67
CA LEU A 165 -23.14 -6.98 -8.71
C LEU A 165 -22.20 -6.21 -9.63
N GLY A 166 -22.73 -5.45 -10.60
CA GLY A 166 -21.95 -4.65 -11.53
C GLY A 166 -21.29 -3.44 -10.88
N GLU A 167 -21.91 -2.85 -9.86
CA GLU A 167 -21.37 -1.71 -9.11
C GLU A 167 -20.09 -2.08 -8.33
N ILE A 168 -19.94 -3.34 -7.91
CA ILE A 168 -18.79 -3.82 -7.12
C ILE A 168 -17.46 -3.57 -7.85
N ALA A 169 -17.43 -3.71 -9.18
CA ALA A 169 -16.24 -3.45 -9.98
C ALA A 169 -15.78 -1.99 -9.84
N SER A 170 -16.71 -1.05 -9.99
CA SER A 170 -16.42 0.38 -9.87
C SER A 170 -15.98 0.77 -8.45
N ILE A 171 -16.53 0.09 -7.43
CA ILE A 171 -16.17 0.31 -6.03
C ILE A 171 -14.73 -0.16 -5.78
N LEU A 172 -14.35 -1.33 -6.30
CA LEU A 172 -13.00 -1.88 -6.15
C LEU A 172 -11.96 -1.06 -6.92
N GLU A 173 -12.27 -0.62 -8.14
CA GLU A 173 -11.37 0.21 -8.96
C GLU A 173 -11.06 1.56 -8.32
N ARG A 174 -12.06 2.18 -7.67
CA ARG A 174 -11.91 3.49 -6.99
C ARG A 174 -11.33 3.36 -5.57
N SER A 175 -11.17 2.15 -5.07
CA SER A 175 -10.70 1.92 -3.70
C SER A 175 -9.18 1.96 -3.61
N GLU A 176 -8.68 2.57 -2.54
CA GLU A 176 -7.28 2.52 -2.13
C GLU A 176 -6.94 1.39 -1.16
N SER A 177 -7.96 0.66 -0.68
CA SER A 177 -7.79 -0.40 0.31
C SER A 177 -7.14 -1.65 -0.28
N SER A 178 -6.13 -2.19 0.41
CA SER A 178 -5.51 -3.49 0.09
C SER A 178 -6.26 -4.69 0.69
N CYS A 179 -7.30 -4.44 1.48
CA CYS A 179 -8.17 -5.44 2.09
C CYS A 179 -9.64 -5.05 1.86
N CYS A 180 -10.44 -6.01 1.38
CA CYS A 180 -11.85 -5.84 1.10
C CYS A 180 -12.67 -6.98 1.73
N VAL A 181 -13.73 -6.62 2.46
CA VAL A 181 -14.77 -7.53 2.91
C VAL A 181 -16.00 -7.32 2.02
N LEU A 182 -16.35 -8.32 1.22
CA LEU A 182 -17.53 -8.30 0.36
C LEU A 182 -18.65 -9.11 1.01
N VAL A 183 -19.77 -8.47 1.30
CA VAL A 183 -20.99 -9.18 1.72
C VAL A 183 -21.84 -9.45 0.49
N GLY A 184 -22.18 -10.73 0.28
CA GLY A 184 -23.00 -11.16 -0.85
C GLY A 184 -24.42 -10.56 -0.83
N PRO A 185 -25.16 -10.69 -1.94
CA PRO A 185 -26.51 -10.12 -2.06
C PRO A 185 -27.47 -10.70 -1.02
N THR A 186 -28.42 -9.89 -0.57
CA THR A 186 -29.45 -10.26 0.43
C THR A 186 -30.85 -10.44 -0.18
N SER A 187 -30.96 -10.35 -1.51
CA SER A 187 -32.20 -10.49 -2.27
C SER A 187 -32.56 -11.97 -2.45
N ASP A 188 -33.86 -12.27 -2.43
CA ASP A 188 -34.41 -13.61 -2.71
C ASP A 188 -34.51 -13.89 -4.22
N ILE A 189 -34.18 -12.91 -5.05
CA ILE A 189 -34.20 -13.01 -6.51
C ILE A 189 -32.96 -13.77 -6.97
N SER A 190 -33.16 -14.82 -7.77
CA SER A 190 -32.06 -15.56 -8.38
C SER A 190 -31.27 -14.66 -9.32
N ILE A 191 -30.01 -14.41 -9.00
CA ILE A 191 -29.11 -13.64 -9.85
C ILE A 191 -28.61 -14.53 -11.00
N PRO A 192 -28.61 -14.05 -12.26
CA PRO A 192 -28.12 -14.82 -13.39
C PRO A 192 -26.66 -15.23 -13.22
N LYS A 193 -26.32 -16.48 -13.58
CA LYS A 193 -24.94 -17.01 -13.53
C LYS A 193 -23.93 -16.12 -14.26
N LYS A 194 -24.34 -15.45 -15.35
CA LYS A 194 -23.50 -14.51 -16.10
C LYS A 194 -22.97 -13.36 -15.22
N GLU A 195 -23.78 -12.85 -14.30
CA GLU A 195 -23.39 -11.77 -13.40
C GLU A 195 -22.40 -12.24 -12.34
N TRP A 196 -22.61 -13.45 -11.80
CA TRP A 196 -21.65 -14.12 -10.92
C TRP A 196 -20.30 -14.35 -11.61
N CYS A 197 -20.28 -14.85 -12.85
CA CYS A 197 -19.03 -15.02 -13.61
C CYS A 197 -18.31 -13.68 -13.87
N ARG A 198 -19.07 -12.61 -14.11
CA ARG A 198 -18.51 -11.26 -14.25
C ARG A 198 -17.91 -10.78 -12.94
N LEU A 199 -18.61 -10.97 -11.82
CA LEU A 199 -18.08 -10.66 -10.49
C LEU A 199 -16.79 -11.44 -10.21
N ALA A 200 -16.78 -12.75 -10.50
CA ALA A 200 -15.60 -13.59 -10.31
C ALA A 200 -14.38 -13.05 -11.07
N SER A 201 -14.58 -12.60 -12.31
CA SER A 201 -13.52 -11.99 -13.13
C SER A 201 -12.97 -10.70 -12.50
N VAL A 202 -13.86 -9.89 -11.91
CA VAL A 202 -13.51 -8.64 -11.21
C VAL A 202 -12.75 -8.94 -9.92
N LEU A 203 -13.23 -9.89 -9.10
CA LEU A 203 -12.57 -10.29 -7.86
C LEU A 203 -11.18 -10.88 -8.14
N ALA A 204 -11.07 -11.74 -9.16
CA ALA A 204 -9.79 -12.29 -9.59
C ALA A 204 -8.82 -11.20 -10.06
N ALA A 205 -9.31 -10.17 -10.77
CA ALA A 205 -8.47 -9.04 -11.16
C ALA A 205 -8.00 -8.21 -9.95
N ALA A 206 -8.90 -7.93 -9.00
CA ALA A 206 -8.55 -7.24 -7.76
C ALA A 206 -7.54 -8.04 -6.91
N ALA A 207 -7.70 -9.36 -6.83
CA ALA A 207 -6.78 -10.26 -6.14
C ALA A 207 -5.40 -10.33 -6.82
N ARG A 208 -5.34 -10.39 -8.15
CA ARG A 208 -4.07 -10.27 -8.92
C ARG A 208 -3.39 -8.93 -8.69
N ASN A 209 -4.18 -7.87 -8.48
CA ASN A 209 -3.70 -6.56 -8.08
C ASN A 209 -3.47 -6.46 -6.56
N GLY A 210 -3.26 -7.58 -5.85
CA GLY A 210 -2.83 -7.57 -4.46
C GLY A 210 -3.90 -7.24 -3.42
N THR A 211 -5.18 -7.14 -3.80
CA THR A 211 -6.27 -6.93 -2.85
C THR A 211 -6.62 -8.26 -2.16
N LYS A 212 -6.58 -8.31 -0.83
CA LYS A 212 -7.11 -9.43 -0.06
C LYS A 212 -8.63 -9.33 -0.01
N ILE A 213 -9.33 -10.36 -0.46
CA ILE A 213 -10.79 -10.38 -0.52
C ILE A 213 -11.31 -11.42 0.46
N LEU A 214 -12.14 -10.98 1.40
CA LEU A 214 -12.94 -11.85 2.26
C LEU A 214 -14.39 -11.75 1.80
N ALA A 215 -14.96 -12.84 1.30
CA ALA A 215 -16.35 -12.85 0.89
C ALA A 215 -17.22 -13.52 1.96
N VAL A 216 -18.31 -12.86 2.33
CA VAL A 216 -19.25 -13.29 3.36
C VAL A 216 -20.61 -13.52 2.72
N ALA A 217 -21.09 -14.76 2.75
CA ALA A 217 -22.46 -15.07 2.38
C ALA A 217 -23.40 -14.68 3.54
N PRO A 218 -24.32 -13.71 3.37
CA PRO A 218 -25.23 -13.33 4.44
C PRO A 218 -26.23 -14.46 4.75
N PRO A 219 -26.61 -14.65 6.02
CA PRO A 219 -27.55 -15.71 6.40
C PRO A 219 -28.98 -15.34 5.98
N ARG A 220 -29.57 -16.01 4.97
CA ARG A 220 -31.01 -15.91 4.65
C ARG A 220 -31.56 -17.17 3.96
N GLY A 221 -32.50 -17.86 4.63
CA GLY A 221 -33.33 -18.97 4.13
C GLY A 221 -32.56 -20.16 3.53
N ASP A 222 -32.64 -21.35 4.11
CA ASP A 222 -31.77 -22.51 3.79
C ASP A 222 -31.46 -22.73 2.29
N LYS A 223 -32.46 -22.55 1.41
CA LYS A 223 -32.30 -22.74 -0.05
C LYS A 223 -31.56 -21.60 -0.76
N ALA A 224 -31.83 -20.35 -0.39
CA ALA A 224 -31.19 -19.18 -1.01
C ALA A 224 -29.78 -18.98 -0.45
N TYR A 225 -29.61 -19.20 0.86
CA TYR A 225 -28.31 -19.25 1.52
C TYR A 225 -27.37 -20.27 0.85
N GLU A 226 -27.83 -21.51 0.65
CA GLU A 226 -26.97 -22.56 0.10
C GLU A 226 -26.53 -22.25 -1.34
N ARG A 227 -27.44 -21.69 -2.16
CA ARG A 227 -27.13 -21.29 -3.54
C ARG A 227 -26.17 -20.10 -3.59
N ASN A 228 -26.44 -19.03 -2.84
CA ASN A 228 -25.56 -17.86 -2.79
C ASN A 228 -24.19 -18.19 -2.21
N ARG A 229 -24.12 -19.10 -1.22
CA ARG A 229 -22.86 -19.60 -0.66
C ARG A 229 -22.05 -20.37 -1.70
N ILE A 230 -22.70 -21.23 -2.49
CA ILE A 230 -22.05 -21.94 -3.60
C ILE A 230 -21.58 -20.94 -4.67
N ASP A 231 -22.46 -20.05 -5.14
CA ASP A 231 -22.13 -19.09 -6.19
C ASP A 231 -21.02 -18.11 -5.76
N MET A 232 -21.00 -17.69 -4.49
CA MET A 232 -19.91 -16.88 -3.93
C MET A 232 -18.60 -17.63 -3.82
N ASN A 233 -18.64 -18.90 -3.39
CA ASN A 233 -17.45 -19.74 -3.34
C ASN A 233 -16.92 -20.05 -4.75
N GLU A 234 -17.81 -20.19 -5.75
CA GLU A 234 -17.41 -20.33 -7.16
C GLU A 234 -16.85 -19.02 -7.73
N ALA A 235 -17.22 -17.87 -7.16
CA ALA A 235 -16.76 -16.55 -7.62
C ALA A 235 -15.44 -16.09 -6.99
N LEU A 236 -14.99 -16.73 -5.91
CA LEU A 236 -13.69 -16.51 -5.26
C LEU A 236 -12.59 -17.36 -5.91
#